data_AF-A0A7Y2G304-F1
#
_entry.id   AF-A0A7Y2G304-F1
#
_cell.length_a   1.000
_cell.length_b   1.000
_cell.length_c   1.000
_cell.angle_alpha   90.00
_cell.angle_beta   90.00
_cell.angle_gamma   90.00
#
_symmetry.space_group_name_H-M   'P 1'
#
loop_
_entity.id
_entity.type
_entity.pdbx_description
1 polymer ?
#
loop_
_entity_poly.entity_id
_entity_poly.type
_entity_poly.pdbx_seq_one_letter_code
_entity_poly.pdbx_strand_id
1 'polypeptide(L)'
;MNVHVDSVDCGGRQSSFARTVVQLWNGTSSDDPFLKASKVKAIFDRVDGMRPLLAGEPIFFEWGDEHTPTSTYAVDRTTSTPDSVDVYLSVPPTLCKPTAELGLECCPPQKSSVDVLEAGACCA
;
A
#
# COMPACT_ATOMS: atom_id res chain seq x y z
N MET A 1 -1.51 -10.38 5.40
CA MET A 1 -2.33 -10.47 6.61
C MET A 1 -2.66 -9.10 7.15
N ASN A 2 -3.71 -9.06 7.96
CA ASN A 2 -4.43 -7.84 8.30
C ASN A 2 -3.57 -6.90 9.16
N VAL A 3 -3.48 -5.66 8.72
CA VAL A 3 -2.80 -4.55 9.39
C VAL A 3 -3.83 -3.46 9.64
N HIS A 4 -3.85 -2.94 10.86
CA HIS A 4 -4.56 -1.72 11.19
C HIS A 4 -3.57 -0.56 11.10
N VAL A 5 -3.93 0.49 10.37
CA VAL A 5 -3.08 1.66 10.16
C VAL A 5 -3.78 2.86 10.76
N ASP A 6 -3.16 3.43 11.78
CA ASP A 6 -3.51 4.72 12.33
C ASP A 6 -2.46 5.74 11.91
N SER A 7 -2.90 6.84 11.31
CA SER A 7 -2.02 7.87 10.76
C SER A 7 -2.54 9.27 11.06
N VAL A 8 -1.62 10.21 11.25
CA VAL A 8 -1.92 11.64 11.34
C VAL A 8 -1.15 12.32 10.22
N ASP A 9 -1.81 13.16 9.44
CA ASP A 9 -1.11 13.96 8.44
C ASP A 9 -0.49 15.21 9.05
N CYS A 10 0.27 15.96 8.25
CA CYS A 10 0.91 17.19 8.69
C CYS A 10 -0.09 18.29 9.10
N GLY A 11 -1.36 18.17 8.72
CA GLY A 11 -2.45 19.06 9.13
C GLY A 11 -3.21 18.56 10.37
N GLY A 12 -2.67 17.58 11.11
CA GLY A 12 -3.28 17.05 12.33
C GLY A 12 -4.49 16.15 12.09
N ARG A 13 -4.80 15.78 10.84
CA ARG A 13 -5.98 14.96 10.51
C ARG A 13 -5.67 13.49 10.71
N GLN A 14 -6.44 12.85 11.58
CA GLN A 14 -6.33 11.44 11.88
C GLN A 14 -7.05 10.62 10.81
N SER A 15 -6.47 9.47 10.44
CA SER A 15 -7.14 8.45 9.64
C SER A 15 -6.80 7.08 10.17
N SER A 16 -7.80 6.21 10.18
CA SER A 16 -7.72 4.85 10.67
C SER A 16 -8.35 3.93 9.63
N PHE A 17 -7.62 2.93 9.17
CA PHE A 17 -8.12 1.98 8.20
C PHE A 17 -7.45 0.62 8.35
N ALA A 18 -8.13 -0.42 7.90
CA ALA A 18 -7.60 -1.77 7.88
C ALA A 18 -7.20 -2.17 6.45
N ARG A 19 -6.19 -3.01 6.33
CA ARG A 19 -5.76 -3.56 5.03
C ARG A 19 -5.18 -4.94 5.19
N THR A 20 -5.17 -5.73 4.12
CA THR A 20 -4.51 -7.05 4.11
C THR A 20 -3.18 -6.97 3.36
N VAL A 21 -2.04 -7.23 4.00
CA VAL A 21 -0.70 -7.17 3.34
C VAL A 21 -0.08 -8.55 3.15
N VAL A 22 -0.05 -9.09 1.93
CA VAL A 22 0.56 -10.39 1.61
C VAL A 22 2.05 -10.22 1.36
N GLN A 23 2.89 -10.85 2.18
CA GLN A 23 4.33 -10.83 2.00
C GLN A 23 4.75 -11.89 0.98
N LEU A 24 5.47 -11.46 -0.06
CA LEU A 24 6.02 -12.33 -1.08
C LEU A 24 7.49 -12.62 -0.76
N TRP A 25 7.81 -13.90 -0.60
CA TRP A 25 9.20 -14.33 -0.45
C TRP A 25 9.79 -14.66 -1.82
N ASN A 26 10.81 -13.91 -2.23
CA ASN A 26 11.66 -14.27 -3.36
C ASN A 26 12.85 -15.08 -2.82
N GLY A 27 12.80 -16.40 -2.98
CA GLY A 27 13.95 -17.24 -2.64
C GLY A 27 15.07 -17.04 -3.67
N THR A 28 16.33 -17.13 -3.26
CA THR A 28 17.50 -16.94 -4.15
C THR A 28 17.66 -18.02 -5.25
N SER A 29 16.71 -18.95 -5.39
CA SER A 29 16.89 -20.19 -6.17
C SER A 29 15.64 -20.70 -6.90
N SER A 30 14.56 -19.92 -7.07
CA SER A 30 13.39 -20.44 -7.78
C SER A 30 13.55 -20.38 -9.29
N ASP A 31 13.82 -21.53 -9.90
CA ASP A 31 13.77 -21.77 -11.36
C ASP A 31 12.36 -21.55 -11.96
N ASP A 32 11.34 -21.38 -11.11
CA ASP A 32 9.94 -21.20 -11.52
C ASP A 32 9.44 -19.80 -11.09
N PRO A 33 9.24 -18.87 -12.04
CA PRO A 33 8.84 -17.48 -11.73
C PRO A 33 7.37 -17.36 -11.28
N PHE A 34 6.62 -18.47 -11.25
CA PHE A 34 5.18 -18.46 -10.94
C PHE A 34 4.82 -19.36 -9.74
N LEU A 35 3.76 -18.98 -9.03
CA LEU A 35 3.14 -19.83 -8.02
C LEU A 35 1.90 -20.51 -8.60
N LYS A 36 1.79 -21.83 -8.42
CA LYS A 36 0.57 -22.57 -8.77
C LYS A 36 -0.64 -21.99 -8.04
N ALA A 37 -1.72 -21.72 -8.77
CA ALA A 37 -2.96 -21.17 -8.21
C ALA A 37 -3.50 -22.00 -7.03
N SER A 38 -3.37 -23.33 -7.08
CA SER A 38 -3.74 -24.22 -5.98
C SER A 38 -2.93 -23.98 -4.70
N LYS A 39 -1.63 -23.67 -4.83
CA LYS A 39 -0.76 -23.33 -3.69
C LYS A 39 -1.13 -21.98 -3.11
N VAL A 40 -1.41 -20.99 -3.96
CA VAL A 40 -1.90 -19.68 -3.54
C VAL A 40 -3.19 -19.83 -2.75
N LYS A 41 -4.20 -20.52 -3.32
CA LYS A 41 -5.47 -20.78 -2.64
C LYS A 41 -5.29 -21.47 -1.28
N ALA A 42 -4.47 -22.52 -1.22
CA ALA A 42 -4.23 -23.24 0.03
C ALA A 42 -3.61 -22.35 1.13
N ILE A 43 -2.75 -21.39 0.75
CA ILE A 43 -2.22 -20.39 1.68
C ILE A 43 -3.35 -19.49 2.19
N PHE A 44 -4.13 -18.90 1.28
CA PHE A 44 -5.25 -18.02 1.68
C PHE A 44 -6.26 -18.74 2.57
N ASP A 45 -6.68 -19.97 2.22
CA ASP A 45 -7.61 -20.78 3.03
C ASP A 45 -7.04 -21.06 4.42
N ARG A 46 -5.76 -21.45 4.51
CA ARG A 46 -5.09 -21.74 5.79
C ARG A 46 -5.02 -20.50 6.67
N VAL A 47 -4.66 -19.37 6.08
CA VAL A 47 -4.55 -18.09 6.78
C VAL A 47 -5.90 -17.62 7.28
N ASP A 48 -6.92 -17.67 6.42
CA ASP A 48 -8.29 -17.28 6.76
C ASP A 48 -8.85 -18.12 7.91
N GLY A 49 -8.57 -19.44 7.92
CA GLY A 49 -8.94 -20.33 9.02
C GLY A 49 -8.23 -20.05 10.34
N MET A 50 -7.05 -19.41 10.33
CA MET A 50 -6.34 -18.99 11.55
C MET A 50 -6.78 -17.61 12.03
N ARG A 51 -6.95 -16.67 11.11
CA ARG A 51 -7.43 -15.32 11.35
C ARG A 51 -8.18 -14.85 10.11
N PRO A 52 -9.50 -14.56 10.22
CA PRO A 52 -10.31 -14.19 9.08
C PRO A 52 -9.69 -13.03 8.30
N LEU A 53 -9.60 -13.19 6.99
CA LEU A 53 -9.21 -12.13 6.09
C LEU A 53 -10.30 -11.06 6.05
N LEU A 54 -9.89 -9.80 5.91
CA LEU A 54 -10.83 -8.68 5.83
C LEU A 54 -11.46 -8.65 4.43
N ALA A 55 -12.55 -9.38 4.26
CA ALA A 55 -13.33 -9.37 3.04
C ALA A 55 -13.84 -7.96 2.75
N GLY A 56 -13.62 -7.48 1.52
CA GLY A 56 -14.00 -6.13 1.09
C GLY A 56 -12.96 -5.04 1.37
N GLU A 57 -11.93 -5.31 2.17
CA GLU A 57 -10.82 -4.38 2.37
C GLU A 57 -9.74 -4.55 1.28
N PRO A 58 -9.00 -3.48 0.94
CA PRO A 58 -7.94 -3.58 -0.05
C PRO A 58 -6.84 -4.57 0.34
N ILE A 59 -6.38 -5.33 -0.65
CA ILE A 59 -5.22 -6.21 -0.54
C ILE A 59 -3.99 -5.50 -1.11
N PHE A 60 -2.89 -5.63 -0.38
CA PHE A 60 -1.56 -5.14 -0.75
C PHE A 60 -0.58 -6.29 -0.74
N PHE A 61 0.52 -6.13 -1.48
CA PHE A 61 1.62 -7.07 -1.49
C PHE A 61 2.88 -6.38 -1.00
N GLU A 62 3.59 -7.00 -0.07
CA GLU A 62 4.89 -6.53 0.37
C GLU A 62 5.96 -7.39 -0.30
N TRP A 63 6.90 -6.72 -0.96
CA TRP A 63 7.98 -7.36 -1.70
C TRP A 63 9.22 -6.47 -1.73
N GLY A 64 10.38 -7.10 -1.82
CA GLY A 64 11.68 -6.49 -2.00
C GLY A 64 12.75 -7.56 -2.17
N ASP A 65 13.94 -7.15 -2.56
CA ASP A 65 15.12 -8.01 -2.71
C ASP A 65 16.40 -7.26 -2.34
N GLU A 66 17.57 -7.84 -2.63
CA GLU A 66 18.88 -7.24 -2.30
C GLU A 66 19.12 -5.89 -3.00
N HIS A 67 18.43 -5.63 -4.11
CA HIS A 67 18.59 -4.42 -4.93
C HIS A 67 17.38 -3.47 -4.82
N THR A 68 16.23 -3.98 -4.37
CA THR A 68 14.97 -3.26 -4.29
C THR A 68 14.48 -3.22 -2.84
N PRO A 69 14.47 -2.02 -2.20
CA PRO A 69 13.97 -1.89 -0.84
C PRO A 69 12.56 -2.44 -0.69
N THR A 70 12.33 -3.17 0.41
CA THR A 70 11.01 -3.71 0.73
C THR A 70 9.97 -2.59 0.77
N SER A 71 8.95 -2.75 -0.07
CA SER A 71 7.86 -1.78 -0.23
C SER A 71 6.51 -2.48 -0.23
N THR A 72 5.46 -1.73 0.12
CA THR A 72 4.07 -2.21 0.03
C THR A 72 3.44 -1.70 -1.27
N TYR A 73 3.02 -2.63 -2.12
CA TYR A 73 2.41 -2.38 -3.42
C TYR A 73 0.89 -2.59 -3.35
N ALA A 74 0.14 -1.69 -3.99
CA ALA A 74 -1.30 -1.87 -4.21
C ALA A 74 -1.55 -2.75 -5.44
N VAL A 75 -2.69 -3.45 -5.45
CA VAL A 75 -3.19 -4.09 -6.66
C VAL A 75 -3.81 -3.01 -7.55
N ASP A 76 -3.20 -2.79 -8.71
CA ASP A 76 -3.69 -1.85 -9.71
C ASP A 76 -4.78 -2.48 -10.57
N ARG A 77 -4.50 -3.68 -11.09
CA ARG A 77 -5.45 -4.47 -11.87
C ARG A 77 -5.13 -5.96 -11.82
N THR A 78 -6.12 -6.77 -12.17
CA THR A 78 -5.96 -8.21 -12.35
C THR A 78 -6.43 -8.62 -13.74
N THR A 79 -5.68 -9.50 -14.39
CA THR A 79 -6.13 -10.17 -15.63
C THR A 79 -6.15 -11.66 -15.41
N SER A 80 -7.07 -12.35 -16.09
CA SER A 80 -7.16 -13.80 -16.05
C SER A 80 -7.10 -14.35 -17.47
N THR A 81 -6.27 -15.35 -17.66
CA THR A 81 -6.26 -16.22 -18.84
C THR A 81 -6.80 -17.60 -18.43
N PRO A 82 -7.01 -18.54 -19.37
CA PRO A 82 -7.34 -19.92 -19.02
C PRO A 82 -6.31 -20.60 -18.10
N ASP A 83 -5.03 -20.18 -18.19
CA ASP A 83 -3.90 -20.86 -17.54
C ASP A 83 -3.30 -20.07 -16.36
N SER A 84 -3.56 -18.75 -16.27
CA SER A 84 -2.95 -17.86 -15.29
C SER A 84 -3.89 -16.77 -14.78
N VAL A 85 -3.55 -16.23 -13.61
CA VAL A 85 -4.08 -14.96 -13.11
C VAL A 85 -2.90 -14.05 -12.86
N ASP A 86 -2.86 -12.93 -13.56
CA ASP A 86 -1.81 -11.94 -13.44
C ASP A 86 -2.32 -10.79 -12.55
N VAL A 87 -1.53 -10.46 -11.54
CA VAL A 87 -1.82 -9.38 -10.60
C VAL A 87 -0.80 -8.28 -10.82
N TYR A 88 -1.25 -7.13 -11.30
CA TYR A 88 -0.38 -5.99 -11.56
C TYR A 88 -0.29 -5.14 -10.30
N LEU A 89 0.94 -4.91 -9.86
CA LEU A 89 1.26 -4.21 -8.62
C LEU A 89 1.83 -2.83 -8.94
N SER A 90 1.41 -1.82 -8.18
CA SER A 90 1.93 -0.45 -8.30
C SER A 90 2.27 0.13 -6.94
N VAL A 91 3.25 1.04 -6.92
CA VAL A 91 3.57 1.81 -5.71
C VAL A 91 2.50 2.89 -5.56
N PRO A 92 1.75 2.93 -4.45
CA PRO A 92 0.76 3.99 -4.24
C PRO A 92 1.46 5.36 -4.23
N PRO A 93 0.92 6.37 -4.91
CA PRO A 93 1.49 7.71 -4.85
C PRO A 93 1.39 8.26 -3.42
N THR A 94 2.36 9.08 -3.02
CA THR A 94 2.25 9.85 -1.79
C THR A 94 1.10 10.86 -1.94
N LEU A 95 0.01 10.61 -1.25
CA LEU A 95 -1.14 11.52 -1.18
C LEU A 95 -1.02 12.35 0.10
N CYS A 96 -1.26 13.67 0.02
CA CYS A 96 -1.67 14.40 1.22
C CYS A 96 -3.20 14.50 1.27
N LYS A 97 -3.75 14.28 2.47
CA LYS A 97 -5.19 14.19 2.69
C LYS A 97 -5.92 15.50 2.34
N PRO A 98 -5.39 16.71 2.59
CA PRO A 98 -6.03 17.94 2.12
C PRO A 98 -6.27 17.98 0.61
N THR A 99 -5.33 17.47 -0.19
CA THR A 99 -5.55 17.35 -1.65
C THR A 99 -6.62 16.32 -1.97
N ALA A 100 -6.56 15.15 -1.34
CA ALA A 100 -7.50 14.06 -1.61
C ALA A 100 -8.94 14.39 -1.18
N GLU A 101 -9.12 15.06 -0.04
CA GLU A 101 -10.43 15.35 0.55
C GLU A 101 -11.01 16.71 0.15
N LEU A 102 -10.16 17.72 0.00
CA LEU A 102 -10.57 19.13 -0.15
C LEU A 102 -10.13 19.76 -1.48
N GLY A 103 -9.34 19.04 -2.30
CA GLY A 103 -8.79 19.59 -3.54
C GLY A 103 -7.75 20.70 -3.33
N LEU A 104 -7.20 20.83 -2.12
CA LEU A 104 -6.17 21.83 -1.80
C LEU A 104 -4.79 21.34 -2.20
N GLU A 105 -3.88 22.21 -2.64
CA GLU A 105 -2.50 21.80 -2.92
C GLU A 105 -1.77 21.36 -1.64
N CYS A 106 -1.05 20.24 -1.71
CA CYS A 106 -0.11 19.88 -0.66
C CYS A 106 1.00 20.92 -0.60
N CYS A 107 1.26 21.45 0.61
CA CYS A 107 2.36 22.37 0.96
C CYS A 107 3.34 22.64 -0.21
N PRO A 108 3.11 23.68 -1.03
CA PRO A 108 4.12 24.06 -2.01
C PRO A 108 5.41 24.39 -1.25
N PRO A 109 6.61 24.06 -1.80
CA PRO A 109 7.85 24.44 -1.17
C PRO A 109 7.87 25.96 -0.98
N GLN A 110 7.72 26.41 0.27
CA GLN A 110 7.84 27.80 0.64
C GLN A 110 9.29 28.22 0.35
N LYS A 111 9.50 29.05 -0.68
CA LYS A 111 10.78 29.73 -0.87
C LYS A 111 10.97 30.65 0.32
N SER A 112 11.71 30.22 1.33
CA SER A 112 11.98 31.03 2.51
C SER A 112 12.92 32.18 2.15
N SER A 113 12.37 33.33 1.81
CA SER A 113 12.96 34.59 2.27
C SER A 113 12.25 34.93 3.58
N VAL A 114 13.02 34.86 4.66
CA VAL A 114 12.60 35.19 6.02
C VAL A 114 12.01 36.60 6.03
N ASP A 115 10.70 36.71 6.13
CA ASP A 115 10.02 37.81 6.78
C ASP A 115 8.72 37.28 7.37
N VAL A 116 8.64 37.40 8.69
CA VAL A 116 7.50 36.99 9.51
C VAL A 116 6.35 37.95 9.23
N LEU A 117 5.22 37.46 8.74
CA LEU A 117 3.85 37.81 9.15
C LEU A 117 2.79 37.08 8.31
N GLU A 118 1.72 36.67 8.99
CA GLU A 118 0.56 35.86 8.57
C GLU A 118 0.83 34.35 8.37
N ALA A 119 0.45 33.57 9.40
CA ALA A 119 0.45 32.12 9.40
C ALA A 119 -0.59 31.58 8.40
N GLY A 120 -0.19 31.48 7.13
CA GLY A 120 -0.81 30.57 6.16
C GLY A 120 -0.42 29.14 6.49
N ALA A 121 -0.98 28.61 7.58
CA ALA A 121 -0.59 27.35 8.18
C ALA A 121 -1.05 26.16 7.33
N CYS A 122 -0.14 25.59 6.55
CA CYS A 122 -0.37 24.27 5.96
C CYS A 122 -0.19 23.13 6.98
N CYS A 123 0.32 23.45 8.17
CA CYS A 123 0.42 22.61 9.36
C CYS A 123 0.23 23.53 10.58
N ALA A 124 -1.00 23.69 11.06
CA ALA A 124 -1.32 24.41 12.30
C ALA A 124 -1.43 23.42 13.46
#